data_AF-A0A3N5AKB8-F1
#
_entry.id   AF-A0A3N5AKB8-F1
#
_cell.length_a   1.000
_cell.length_b   1.000
_cell.length_c   1.000
_cell.angle_alpha   90.00
_cell.angle_beta   90.00
_cell.angle_gamma   90.00
#
_symmetry.space_group_name_H-M   'P 1'
#
loop_
_entity.id
_entity.type
_entity.pdbx_description
1 polymer ?
#
loop_
_entity_poly.entity_id
_entity_poly.type
_entity_poly.pdbx_seq_one_letter_code
_entity_poly.pdbx_strand_id
1 'polypeptide(L)'
;MRAAGAAAAVLLAAVSLAGCDHGGSAGGPEPAGATAAATAATSAPATAPVPTAPATTAGPQPTATAPATPRPTPPPTADPSTERLLRVTRSGGFAGRTRTLLVNGDGSWTLLGEQDKDLRKGRLTPAGLEDLRTALREADFAHLPRTATADPPVYDGFTYSFVHGGFEVAADQTALPAALSRVLSALPGFDAA
;
A
#
# COMPACT_ATOMS: atom_id res chain seq x y z
N MET A 1 -7.18 27.86 45.10
CA MET A 1 -6.02 27.77 46.00
C MET A 1 -4.86 27.16 45.22
N ARG A 2 -3.65 27.68 45.48
CA ARG A 2 -2.33 27.47 44.83
C ARG A 2 -2.01 25.98 44.54
N ALA A 3 -1.22 25.61 43.53
CA ALA A 3 0.20 25.93 43.44
C ALA A 3 0.81 25.79 42.02
N ALA A 4 1.88 26.56 41.83
CA ALA A 4 2.76 26.65 40.67
C ALA A 4 3.84 25.55 40.66
N GLY A 5 4.40 25.29 39.47
CA GLY A 5 5.66 24.56 39.28
C GLY A 5 6.18 24.77 37.86
N ALA A 6 7.40 25.28 37.74
CA ALA A 6 8.01 25.86 36.54
C ALA A 6 9.10 24.95 35.91
N ALA A 7 9.60 25.39 34.75
CA ALA A 7 10.83 24.97 34.04
C ALA A 7 10.72 23.63 33.27
N ALA A 8 11.32 23.45 32.08
CA ALA A 8 12.61 23.97 31.64
C ALA A 8 12.65 24.33 30.15
N ALA A 9 13.57 25.25 29.87
CA ALA A 9 13.80 25.92 28.62
C ALA A 9 14.41 25.02 27.54
N VAL A 10 14.09 25.42 26.31
CA VAL A 10 14.66 25.02 25.02
C VAL A 10 16.18 25.23 25.03
N LEU A 11 16.94 24.22 24.60
CA LEU A 11 18.31 24.38 24.13
C LEU A 11 18.40 23.81 22.71
N LEU A 12 18.49 24.74 21.75
CA LEU A 12 19.00 24.48 20.40
C LEU A 12 20.46 24.04 20.51
N ALA A 13 20.82 22.96 19.82
CA ALA A 13 22.20 22.73 19.39
C ALA A 13 22.18 22.34 17.91
N ALA A 14 22.65 23.27 17.07
CA ALA A 14 23.02 23.04 15.69
C ALA A 14 24.43 22.46 15.65
N VAL A 15 24.66 21.39 14.87
CA VAL A 15 26.00 20.99 14.44
C VAL A 15 25.99 20.68 12.94
N SER A 16 26.64 21.61 12.25
CA SER A 16 27.36 21.66 10.97
C SER A 16 27.52 20.44 10.06
N LEU A 17 27.36 20.72 8.76
CA LEU A 17 27.83 19.97 7.58
C LEU A 17 29.38 19.94 7.48
N ALA A 18 29.92 18.78 7.10
CA ALA A 18 31.17 18.53 6.33
C ALA A 18 31.26 16.99 6.13
N GLY A 19 31.63 16.34 5.02
CA GLY A 19 32.17 16.71 3.71
C GLY A 19 33.00 15.51 3.17
N CYS A 20 32.96 15.30 1.85
CA CYS A 20 33.94 14.62 0.97
C CYS A 20 34.20 13.09 1.12
N ASP A 21 33.94 12.26 0.10
CA ASP A 21 34.63 12.12 -1.20
C ASP A 21 35.93 11.27 -1.09
N HIS A 22 35.93 10.09 -1.72
CA HIS A 22 37.13 9.52 -2.35
C HIS A 22 36.73 8.59 -3.50
N GLY A 23 36.98 9.06 -4.71
CA GLY A 23 36.92 8.27 -5.94
C GLY A 23 38.04 7.24 -6.06
N GLY A 24 37.84 6.29 -6.98
CA GLY A 24 38.84 5.31 -7.40
C GLY A 24 38.45 4.74 -8.76
N SER A 25 39.17 5.20 -9.79
CA SER A 25 38.93 5.02 -11.22
C SER A 25 39.50 3.73 -11.83
N ALA A 26 38.92 3.39 -12.99
CA ALA A 26 39.54 2.87 -14.22
C ALA A 26 39.85 1.36 -14.39
N GLY A 27 39.31 0.84 -15.51
CA GLY A 27 39.82 -0.33 -16.24
C GLY A 27 38.93 -0.67 -17.44
N GLY A 28 39.33 -0.27 -18.65
CA GLY A 28 38.63 -0.52 -19.92
C GLY A 28 38.87 -1.92 -20.52
N PRO A 29 38.95 -2.08 -21.86
CA PRO A 29 37.84 -2.53 -22.71
C PRO A 29 38.03 -3.89 -23.46
N GLU A 30 36.89 -4.49 -23.88
CA GLU A 30 36.60 -5.36 -25.07
C GLU A 30 37.45 -6.63 -25.38
N PRO A 31 37.07 -7.52 -26.34
CA PRO A 31 35.77 -7.88 -26.97
C PRO A 31 35.54 -9.41 -27.18
N ALA A 32 34.49 -9.73 -27.97
CA ALA A 32 34.20 -10.95 -28.76
C ALA A 32 33.39 -12.06 -28.06
N GLY A 33 32.29 -12.58 -28.62
CA GLY A 33 31.63 -12.34 -29.90
C GLY A 33 30.51 -13.36 -30.17
N ALA A 34 29.65 -13.02 -31.16
CA ALA A 34 28.82 -13.90 -32.01
C ALA A 34 27.64 -14.65 -31.32
N THR A 35 26.43 -14.81 -31.88
CA THR A 35 25.93 -14.71 -33.26
C THR A 35 24.39 -14.78 -33.29
N ALA A 36 23.80 -14.21 -34.35
CA ALA A 36 22.56 -14.58 -35.08
C ALA A 36 21.20 -14.48 -34.35
N ALA A 37 20.35 -13.49 -34.69
CA ALA A 37 19.53 -13.32 -35.91
C ALA A 37 18.23 -14.15 -35.93
N ALA A 38 17.07 -13.47 -35.87
CA ALA A 38 15.89 -13.82 -36.65
C ALA A 38 14.91 -12.64 -36.70
N THR A 39 14.76 -12.15 -37.92
CA THR A 39 13.78 -11.19 -38.45
C THR A 39 12.37 -11.79 -38.45
N ALA A 40 11.32 -10.99 -38.22
CA ALA A 40 10.24 -10.77 -39.20
C ALA A 40 9.03 -10.05 -38.58
N ALA A 41 8.62 -9.01 -39.30
CA ALA A 41 7.35 -8.29 -39.20
C ALA A 41 6.11 -9.20 -39.36
N THR A 42 4.93 -8.71 -38.98
CA THR A 42 3.80 -8.47 -39.91
C THR A 42 2.58 -7.93 -39.17
N SER A 43 2.05 -6.83 -39.70
CA SER A 43 0.78 -6.18 -39.35
C SER A 43 -0.40 -6.86 -40.05
N ALA A 44 -1.61 -6.59 -39.52
CA ALA A 44 -2.87 -6.29 -40.24
C ALA A 44 -4.09 -7.20 -39.89
N PRO A 45 -5.32 -6.65 -40.04
CA PRO A 45 -6.53 -7.08 -39.35
C PRO A 45 -7.42 -8.02 -40.19
N ALA A 46 -8.42 -8.63 -39.56
CA ALA A 46 -9.45 -9.39 -40.25
C ALA A 46 -10.86 -9.01 -39.78
N THR A 47 -11.72 -8.71 -40.75
CA THR A 47 -13.12 -8.30 -40.64
C THR A 47 -14.03 -9.36 -41.30
N ALA A 48 -15.28 -9.46 -40.80
CA ALA A 48 -16.50 -10.03 -41.41
C ALA A 48 -16.65 -11.58 -41.43
N PRO A 49 -17.88 -12.18 -41.57
CA PRO A 49 -19.17 -11.59 -41.95
C PRO A 49 -20.42 -11.97 -41.10
N VAL A 50 -21.52 -11.30 -41.43
CA VAL A 50 -22.94 -11.53 -41.08
C VAL A 50 -23.51 -12.82 -41.70
N PRO A 51 -24.50 -13.45 -41.05
CA PRO A 51 -25.62 -14.08 -41.76
C PRO A 51 -26.99 -13.49 -41.39
N THR A 52 -27.82 -13.32 -42.43
CA THR A 52 -29.21 -12.84 -42.41
C THR A 52 -30.16 -14.01 -42.70
N ALA A 53 -31.32 -14.07 -42.02
CA ALA A 53 -32.67 -14.53 -42.47
C ALA A 53 -33.45 -15.34 -41.39
N PRO A 54 -34.80 -15.51 -41.47
CA PRO A 54 -35.85 -14.73 -42.14
C PRO A 54 -36.96 -14.21 -41.18
N ALA A 55 -37.83 -13.37 -41.72
CA ALA A 55 -39.06 -12.89 -41.08
C ALA A 55 -40.15 -13.97 -41.03
N THR A 56 -40.93 -14.02 -39.93
CA THR A 56 -42.28 -14.60 -39.95
C THR A 56 -43.25 -13.67 -39.21
N THR A 57 -44.34 -13.36 -39.90
CA THR A 57 -45.45 -12.48 -39.52
C THR A 57 -46.53 -13.25 -38.76
N ALA A 58 -46.99 -12.73 -37.62
CA ALA A 58 -48.35 -12.80 -37.06
C ALA A 58 -48.33 -12.02 -35.73
N GLY A 59 -49.03 -10.91 -35.51
CA GLY A 59 -50.50 -10.81 -35.40
C GLY A 59 -50.87 -10.54 -33.92
N PRO A 60 -51.76 -9.59 -33.58
CA PRO A 60 -51.77 -8.89 -32.29
C PRO A 60 -52.60 -9.60 -31.19
N GLN A 61 -52.22 -9.43 -29.91
CA GLN A 61 -53.13 -9.63 -28.78
C GLN A 61 -52.85 -8.67 -27.61
N PRO A 62 -53.89 -8.27 -26.84
CA PRO A 62 -53.90 -7.08 -26.01
C PRO A 62 -53.47 -7.31 -24.55
N THR A 63 -53.02 -6.20 -23.96
CA THR A 63 -53.26 -5.72 -22.59
C THR A 63 -53.00 -6.65 -21.40
N ALA A 64 -51.89 -6.39 -20.70
CA ALA A 64 -51.88 -6.34 -19.23
C ALA A 64 -50.75 -5.40 -18.78
N THR A 65 -51.11 -4.20 -18.30
CA THR A 65 -50.18 -3.30 -17.60
C THR A 65 -49.87 -3.92 -16.25
N ALA A 66 -48.75 -4.66 -16.17
CA ALA A 66 -48.19 -5.07 -14.90
C ALA A 66 -47.50 -3.87 -14.21
N PRO A 67 -47.63 -3.69 -12.90
CA PRO A 67 -46.86 -2.68 -12.17
C PRO A 67 -45.37 -2.97 -12.34
N ALA A 68 -44.60 -1.95 -12.75
CA ALA A 68 -43.16 -2.04 -12.87
C ALA A 68 -42.55 -2.31 -11.49
N THR A 69 -42.03 -3.52 -11.28
CA THR A 69 -41.07 -3.81 -10.21
C THR A 69 -39.89 -2.84 -10.36
N PRO A 70 -39.46 -2.15 -9.28
CA PRO A 70 -38.28 -1.30 -9.36
C PRO A 70 -37.09 -2.17 -9.76
N ARG A 71 -36.43 -1.80 -10.85
CA ARG A 71 -35.14 -2.36 -11.24
C ARG A 71 -34.18 -2.12 -10.06
N PRO A 72 -33.49 -3.15 -9.54
CA PRO A 72 -32.48 -2.93 -8.53
C PRO A 72 -31.42 -1.98 -9.10
N THR A 73 -31.28 -0.82 -8.46
CA THR A 73 -30.17 0.09 -8.72
C THR A 73 -28.88 -0.68 -8.46
N PRO A 74 -27.94 -0.76 -9.42
CA PRO A 74 -26.63 -1.33 -9.11
C PRO A 74 -26.03 -0.52 -7.95
N PRO A 75 -25.41 -1.17 -6.96
CA PRO A 75 -24.73 -0.44 -5.89
C PRO A 75 -23.72 0.53 -6.52
N PRO A 76 -23.48 1.70 -5.91
CA PRO A 76 -22.44 2.61 -6.41
C PRO A 76 -21.14 1.81 -6.52
N THR A 77 -20.53 1.80 -7.70
CA THR A 77 -19.18 1.26 -7.90
C THR A 77 -18.29 1.98 -6.90
N ALA A 78 -17.86 1.27 -5.85
CA ALA A 78 -16.94 1.84 -4.87
C ALA A 78 -15.71 2.31 -5.65
N ASP A 79 -15.36 3.58 -5.48
CA ASP A 79 -14.18 4.13 -6.12
C ASP A 79 -12.98 3.40 -5.50
N PRO A 80 -12.21 2.60 -6.27
CA PRO A 80 -11.11 1.81 -5.70
C PRO A 80 -10.04 2.71 -5.07
N SER A 81 -10.04 3.99 -5.45
CA SER A 81 -9.26 5.09 -4.89
C SER A 81 -9.57 5.36 -3.41
N THR A 82 -10.81 5.15 -2.98
CA THR A 82 -11.27 5.33 -1.59
C THR A 82 -11.19 4.06 -0.75
N GLU A 83 -10.94 2.91 -1.37
CA GLU A 83 -10.75 1.67 -0.65
C GLU A 83 -9.42 1.70 0.11
N ARG A 84 -9.42 1.12 1.32
CA ARG A 84 -8.24 1.12 2.19
C ARG A 84 -7.21 0.15 1.62
N LEU A 85 -6.05 0.68 1.22
CA LEU A 85 -4.94 -0.11 0.73
C LEU A 85 -4.25 -0.83 1.89
N LEU A 86 -3.91 -0.13 2.96
CA LEU A 86 -3.16 -0.69 4.08
C LEU A 86 -3.56 -0.02 5.38
N ARG A 87 -3.64 -0.82 6.45
CA ARG A 87 -3.59 -0.32 7.83
C ARG A 87 -2.40 -0.92 8.53
N VAL A 88 -1.60 -0.08 9.20
CA VAL A 88 -0.50 -0.54 10.05
C VAL A 88 -0.67 0.06 11.43
N THR A 89 -0.72 -0.78 12.47
CA THR A 89 -0.75 -0.34 13.86
C THR A 89 0.56 -0.75 14.52
N ARG A 90 1.27 0.21 15.13
CA ARG A 90 2.40 -0.04 16.02
C ARG A 90 2.00 0.27 17.45
N SER A 91 2.30 -0.65 18.35
CA SER A 91 2.07 -0.52 19.79
C SER A 91 3.29 -0.98 20.58
N GLY A 92 3.38 -0.57 21.84
CA GLY A 92 4.47 -0.95 22.73
C GLY A 92 5.49 0.17 22.95
N GLY A 93 6.75 -0.21 23.15
CA GLY A 93 7.76 0.68 23.68
C GLY A 93 7.57 0.94 25.18
N PHE A 94 8.57 1.55 25.81
CA PHE A 94 8.56 1.88 27.25
C PHE A 94 7.34 2.71 27.70
N ALA A 95 6.82 3.58 26.83
CA ALA A 95 5.66 4.42 27.11
C ALA A 95 4.32 3.77 26.73
N GLY A 96 4.31 2.57 26.14
CA GLY A 96 3.09 1.84 25.76
C GLY A 96 2.22 2.58 24.73
N ARG A 97 2.82 3.34 23.80
CA ARG A 97 2.08 4.18 22.86
C ARG A 97 1.59 3.40 21.65
N THR A 98 0.37 3.68 21.23
CA THR A 98 -0.22 3.11 20.01
C THR A 98 -0.37 4.18 18.93
N ARG A 99 0.03 3.83 17.71
CA ARG A 99 -0.16 4.65 16.50
C ARG A 99 -0.67 3.77 15.36
N THR A 100 -1.54 4.32 14.54
CA THR A 100 -2.09 3.63 13.37
C THR A 100 -1.92 4.46 12.11
N LEU A 101 -1.25 3.93 11.08
CA LEU A 101 -1.31 4.48 9.72
C LEU A 101 -2.48 3.86 8.99
N LEU A 102 -3.27 4.70 8.34
CA LEU A 102 -4.22 4.31 7.33
C LEU A 102 -3.73 4.85 6.00
N VAL A 103 -3.59 3.98 5.00
CA VAL A 103 -3.24 4.35 3.61
C VAL A 103 -4.35 3.87 2.70
N ASN A 104 -4.85 4.76 1.86
CA ASN A 104 -5.89 4.47 0.87
C ASN A 104 -5.27 4.14 -0.50
N GLY A 105 -6.08 3.57 -1.40
CA GLY A 105 -5.68 3.19 -2.74
C GLY A 105 -5.13 4.35 -3.59
N ASP A 106 -5.58 5.57 -3.33
CA ASP A 106 -5.11 6.80 -3.98
C ASP A 106 -3.79 7.36 -3.40
N GLY A 107 -3.22 6.71 -2.38
CA GLY A 107 -2.02 7.14 -1.68
C GLY A 107 -2.24 8.24 -0.65
N SER A 108 -3.49 8.66 -0.40
CA SER A 108 -3.81 9.47 0.78
C SER A 108 -3.55 8.65 2.03
N TRP A 109 -2.96 9.27 3.04
CA TRP A 109 -2.69 8.61 4.31
C TRP A 109 -3.02 9.49 5.50
N THR A 110 -3.35 8.81 6.60
CA THR A 110 -3.69 9.41 7.88
C THR A 110 -2.96 8.65 8.98
N LEU A 111 -2.17 9.37 9.78
CA LEU A 111 -1.56 8.88 11.00
C LEU A 111 -2.47 9.23 12.17
N LEU A 112 -2.96 8.18 12.82
CA LEU A 112 -3.75 8.24 14.04
C LEU A 112 -2.86 7.98 15.25
N GLY A 113 -3.14 8.74 16.32
CA GLY A 113 -2.51 8.59 17.61
C GLY A 113 -3.38 7.82 18.58
N GLU A 114 -3.25 8.16 19.85
CA GLU A 114 -4.08 7.62 20.92
C GLU A 114 -5.55 7.98 20.68
N GLN A 115 -6.45 7.04 21.03
CA GLN A 115 -7.91 7.20 20.88
C GLN A 115 -8.34 7.56 19.44
N ASP A 116 -7.60 7.06 18.44
CA ASP A 116 -7.86 7.29 17.02
C ASP A 116 -7.86 8.78 16.61
N LYS A 117 -7.16 9.62 17.39
CA LYS A 117 -7.05 11.05 17.08
C LYS A 117 -6.13 11.26 15.87
N ASP A 118 -6.63 12.00 14.89
CA ASP A 118 -5.81 12.46 13.76
C ASP A 118 -4.59 13.26 14.25
N LEU A 119 -3.39 12.74 13.98
CA LEU A 119 -2.12 13.41 14.28
C LEU A 119 -1.55 14.10 13.06
N ARG A 120 -1.57 13.40 11.92
CA ARG A 120 -1.01 13.89 10.67
C ARG A 120 -1.73 13.24 9.50
N LYS A 121 -1.82 13.97 8.40
CA LYS A 121 -2.34 13.47 7.13
C LYS A 121 -1.42 13.91 6.01
N GLY A 122 -1.51 13.23 4.89
CA GLY A 122 -0.78 13.62 3.70
C GLY A 122 -1.11 12.70 2.53
N ARG A 123 -0.25 12.75 1.53
CA ARG A 123 -0.34 11.91 0.33
C ARG A 123 1.05 11.39 -0.01
N LEU A 124 1.13 10.14 -0.44
CA LEU A 124 2.34 9.56 -1.02
C LEU A 124 2.63 10.22 -2.37
N THR A 125 3.91 10.30 -2.74
CA THR A 125 4.27 10.60 -4.13
C THR A 125 3.81 9.45 -5.03
N PRO A 126 3.58 9.68 -6.34
CA PRO A 126 3.21 8.60 -7.25
C PRO A 126 4.21 7.43 -7.24
N ALA A 127 5.51 7.73 -7.20
CA ALA A 127 6.55 6.73 -7.06
C ALA A 127 6.43 5.95 -5.74
N GLY A 128 6.29 6.64 -4.60
CA GLY A 128 6.15 5.98 -3.30
C GLY A 128 4.89 5.12 -3.18
N LEU A 129 3.80 5.48 -3.86
CA LEU A 129 2.60 4.64 -3.93
C LEU A 129 2.84 3.37 -4.74
N GLU A 130 3.55 3.45 -5.86
CA GLU A 130 3.92 2.27 -6.66
C GLU A 130 4.92 1.36 -5.94
N ASP A 131 5.88 1.94 -5.22
CA ASP A 131 6.81 1.20 -4.35
C ASP A 131 6.04 0.45 -3.26
N LEU A 132 5.10 1.13 -2.59
CA LEU A 132 4.24 0.50 -1.58
C LEU A 132 3.41 -0.64 -2.19
N ARG A 133 2.78 -0.43 -3.33
CA ARG A 133 1.98 -1.48 -4.02
C ARG A 133 2.85 -2.68 -4.40
N THR A 134 4.07 -2.43 -4.85
CA THR A 134 5.03 -3.49 -5.18
C THR A 134 5.43 -4.26 -3.93
N ALA A 135 5.80 -3.57 -2.85
CA ALA A 135 6.13 -4.21 -1.57
C ALA A 135 4.97 -5.04 -1.01
N LEU A 136 3.72 -4.57 -1.12
CA LEU A 136 2.54 -5.31 -0.67
C LEU A 136 2.29 -6.58 -1.49
N ARG A 137 2.51 -6.54 -2.82
CA ARG A 137 2.43 -7.72 -3.67
C ARG A 137 3.53 -8.74 -3.33
N GLU A 138 4.77 -8.26 -3.20
CA GLU A 138 5.91 -9.11 -2.83
C GLU A 138 5.78 -9.71 -1.44
N ALA A 139 5.12 -9.01 -0.52
CA ALA A 139 4.94 -9.47 0.84
C ALA A 139 4.01 -10.68 0.94
N ASP A 140 3.12 -10.86 -0.03
CA ASP A 140 2.17 -11.98 -0.12
C ASP A 140 1.55 -12.33 1.24
N PHE A 141 0.70 -11.42 1.73
CA PHE A 141 0.05 -11.52 3.03
C PHE A 141 -0.73 -12.84 3.24
N ALA A 142 -1.12 -13.52 2.16
CA ALA A 142 -1.82 -14.79 2.25
C ALA A 142 -0.91 -15.93 2.74
N HIS A 143 0.38 -15.86 2.45
CA HIS A 143 1.37 -16.89 2.78
C HIS A 143 2.24 -16.55 4.01
N LEU A 144 2.13 -15.32 4.53
CA LEU A 144 2.85 -14.94 5.75
C LEU A 144 2.27 -15.65 7.00
N PRO A 145 3.11 -15.92 8.01
CA PRO A 145 2.61 -16.33 9.32
C PRO A 145 1.69 -15.24 9.88
N ARG A 146 0.54 -15.62 10.41
CA ARG A 146 -0.42 -14.66 10.98
C ARG A 146 0.13 -13.93 12.22
N THR A 147 1.05 -14.58 12.92
CA THR A 147 1.70 -14.05 14.11
C THR A 147 3.16 -14.46 14.10
N ALA A 148 4.07 -13.49 14.13
CA ALA A 148 5.50 -13.68 14.28
C ALA A 148 5.94 -13.09 15.62
N THR A 149 6.27 -13.94 16.58
CA THR A 149 6.68 -13.51 17.93
C THR A 149 8.17 -13.68 18.12
N ALA A 150 8.76 -12.81 18.93
CA ALA A 150 10.15 -12.91 19.33
C ALA A 150 10.37 -14.05 20.35
N ASP A 151 11.46 -14.78 20.21
CA ASP A 151 11.91 -15.78 21.20
C ASP A 151 13.39 -15.54 21.55
N PRO A 152 13.73 -15.22 22.81
CA PRO A 152 12.81 -14.91 23.92
C PRO A 152 12.01 -13.60 23.68
N PRO A 153 10.90 -13.38 24.41
CA PRO A 153 10.11 -12.17 24.27
C PRO A 153 10.90 -10.92 24.62
N VAL A 154 10.70 -9.84 23.87
CA VAL A 154 11.30 -8.54 24.12
C VAL A 154 10.34 -7.70 24.96
N TYR A 155 10.70 -7.51 26.24
CA TYR A 155 9.99 -6.58 27.10
C TYR A 155 10.14 -5.14 26.60
N ASP A 156 9.07 -4.37 26.65
CA ASP A 156 8.99 -3.01 26.10
C ASP A 156 9.30 -2.92 24.59
N GLY A 157 9.24 -4.04 23.87
CA GLY A 157 9.36 -4.07 22.42
C GLY A 157 8.18 -3.39 21.72
N PHE A 158 8.37 -3.11 20.43
CA PHE A 158 7.26 -2.75 19.57
C PHE A 158 6.65 -3.99 18.90
N THR A 159 5.33 -4.03 18.84
CA THR A 159 4.57 -4.99 18.05
C THR A 159 3.82 -4.24 16.96
N TYR A 160 3.77 -4.82 15.77
CA TYR A 160 3.12 -4.30 14.59
C TYR A 160 1.97 -5.21 14.17
N SER A 161 0.84 -4.63 13.77
CA SER A 161 -0.23 -5.33 13.03
C SER A 161 -0.40 -4.68 11.67
N PHE A 162 -0.42 -5.49 10.62
CA PHE A 162 -0.59 -5.07 9.23
C PHE A 162 -1.88 -5.69 8.69
N VAL A 163 -2.76 -4.86 8.13
CA VAL A 163 -4.01 -5.31 7.50
C VAL A 163 -4.03 -4.86 6.05
N HIS A 164 -4.05 -5.82 5.13
CA HIS A 164 -4.08 -5.60 3.68
C HIS A 164 -4.91 -6.69 2.99
N GLY A 165 -5.82 -6.31 2.09
CA GLY A 165 -6.57 -7.26 1.26
C GLY A 165 -7.37 -8.32 2.06
N GLY A 166 -7.81 -7.99 3.27
CA GLY A 166 -8.52 -8.92 4.17
C GLY A 166 -7.62 -9.84 4.99
N PHE A 167 -6.29 -9.74 4.84
CA PHE A 167 -5.31 -10.46 5.65
C PHE A 167 -4.78 -9.57 6.76
N GLU A 168 -4.70 -10.11 7.96
CA GLU A 168 -4.00 -9.51 9.09
C GLU A 168 -2.77 -10.34 9.45
N VAL A 169 -1.65 -9.66 9.66
CA VAL A 169 -0.38 -10.23 10.14
C VAL A 169 0.13 -9.37 11.30
N ALA A 170 0.34 -9.99 12.45
CA ALA A 170 0.98 -9.37 13.60
C ALA A 170 2.44 -9.85 13.73
N ALA A 171 3.35 -8.94 14.07
CA ALA A 171 4.75 -9.28 14.26
C ALA A 171 5.40 -8.41 15.32
N ASP A 172 6.21 -9.02 16.18
CA ASP A 172 7.14 -8.28 17.04
C ASP A 172 8.24 -7.67 16.17
N GLN A 173 8.75 -6.50 16.56
CA GLN A 173 9.75 -5.76 15.78
C GLN A 173 10.98 -6.60 15.42
N THR A 174 11.43 -7.43 16.34
CA THR A 174 12.61 -8.29 16.16
C THR A 174 12.33 -9.58 15.40
N ALA A 175 11.05 -9.95 15.25
CA ALA A 175 10.58 -11.11 14.48
C ALA A 175 9.90 -10.71 13.17
N LEU A 176 10.01 -9.44 12.75
CA LEU A 176 9.33 -8.91 11.58
C LEU A 176 9.87 -9.58 10.30
N PRO A 177 9.02 -10.24 9.49
CA PRO A 177 9.42 -10.77 8.19
C PRO A 177 10.03 -9.69 7.30
N ALA A 178 11.09 -10.02 6.56
CA ALA A 178 11.79 -9.07 5.68
C ALA A 178 10.85 -8.38 4.68
N ALA A 179 9.84 -9.11 4.19
CA ALA A 179 8.75 -8.58 3.38
C ALA A 179 8.01 -7.40 4.05
N LEU A 180 7.59 -7.56 5.30
CA LEU A 180 6.88 -6.52 6.05
C LEU A 180 7.80 -5.36 6.44
N SER A 181 9.10 -5.62 6.63
CA SER A 181 10.09 -4.57 6.81
C SER A 181 10.17 -3.66 5.58
N ARG A 182 10.18 -4.21 4.35
CA ARG A 182 10.11 -3.40 3.12
C ARG A 182 8.83 -2.58 3.03
N VAL A 183 7.69 -3.17 3.41
CA VAL A 183 6.42 -2.43 3.47
C VAL A 183 6.54 -1.25 4.42
N LEU A 184 7.09 -1.42 5.63
CA LEU A 184 7.31 -0.31 6.56
C LEU A 184 8.21 0.79 5.98
N SER A 185 9.30 0.42 5.30
CA SER A 185 10.21 1.39 4.68
C SER A 185 9.55 2.24 3.59
N ALA A 186 8.50 1.73 2.93
CA ALA A 186 7.73 2.49 1.95
C ALA A 186 6.68 3.43 2.57
N LEU A 187 6.47 3.38 3.90
CA LEU A 187 5.43 4.15 4.57
C LEU A 187 5.91 5.50 5.12
N PRO A 188 5.08 6.54 5.01
CA PRO A 188 5.39 7.83 5.58
C PRO A 188 5.17 7.83 7.10
N GLY A 189 6.12 8.39 7.85
CA GLY A 189 5.92 8.78 9.25
C GLY A 189 5.94 7.65 10.29
N PHE A 190 6.18 6.40 9.88
CA PHE A 190 6.54 5.30 10.79
C PHE A 190 8.07 5.20 10.91
N ASP A 191 8.68 6.26 11.42
CA ASP A 191 10.11 6.20 11.70
C ASP A 191 10.38 5.21 12.85
N ALA A 192 11.39 4.37 12.67
CA ALA A 192 11.91 3.44 13.67
C ALA A 192 12.77 4.23 14.67
N ALA A 193 12.14 5.17 15.38
CA ALA A 193 12.74 5.84 16.53
C ALA A 193 12.62 4.96 17.78
#